data_AF-A0A0D2MXY2-F1
#
_entry.id   AF-A0A0D2MXY2-F1
#
_cell.length_a   1.000
_cell.length_b   1.000
_cell.length_c   1.000
_cell.angle_alpha   90.00
_cell.angle_beta   90.00
_cell.angle_gamma   90.00
#
_symmetry.space_group_name_H-M   'P 1'
#
loop_
_entity.id
_entity.type
_entity.pdbx_description
1 polymer ?
#
loop_
_entity_poly.entity_id
_entity_poly.type
_entity_poly.pdbx_seq_one_letter_code
_entity_poly.pdbx_strand_id
1 'polypeptide(L)'
;MHQRQNQRARSATAVAASSQQQQSGAGRGLLPPAWPRVALRLALCGATVGTLLDGIHSAVALQVYDLGPLRLETPLGALDTSLLVPPLLATWYAVMGLLFMAADSWAANSGDAATAAAARAAASGGAARVAAGYALLAANLELSAVLYSRGAGYGQILVALAVTWAASWWLLDRTKQGAALAVLCAMGAPAAELLLMSAFGTWHYSRPDVLGSFVSFVPCCYGGYVPLLAAFTRYLAQEPEGGGAPQAGG
;
A
#
# COMPACT_ATOMS: atom_id res chain seq x y z
N MET A 1 36.81 55.13 15.32
CA MET A 1 37.48 53.86 14.94
C MET A 1 36.79 52.59 15.49
N HIS A 2 36.01 52.64 16.57
CA HIS A 2 35.39 51.43 17.16
C HIS A 2 34.23 50.78 16.37
N GLN A 3 33.52 51.50 15.47
CA GLN A 3 32.42 50.89 14.71
C GLN A 3 32.87 49.88 13.63
N ARG A 4 34.08 50.00 13.08
CA ARG A 4 34.58 49.10 12.02
C ARG A 4 35.03 47.74 12.54
N GLN A 5 35.38 47.62 13.82
CA GLN A 5 35.77 46.33 14.43
C GLN A 5 34.55 45.44 14.71
N ASN A 6 33.42 46.02 15.13
CA ASN A 6 32.19 45.25 15.37
C ASN A 6 31.55 44.67 14.11
N GLN A 7 31.72 45.32 12.94
CA GLN A 7 31.22 44.77 11.67
C GLN A 7 32.04 43.57 11.19
N ARG A 8 33.38 43.62 11.32
CA ARG A 8 34.25 42.50 10.91
C ARG A 8 34.06 41.25 11.76
N ALA A 9 33.83 41.41 13.07
CA ALA A 9 33.54 40.29 13.96
C ALA A 9 32.23 39.59 13.57
N ARG A 10 31.16 40.34 13.28
CA ARG A 10 29.86 39.78 12.85
C ARG A 10 29.94 39.08 11.49
N SER A 11 30.74 39.60 10.56
CA SER A 11 30.96 38.95 9.26
C SER A 11 31.74 37.64 9.37
N ALA A 12 32.74 37.56 10.27
CA ALA A 12 33.50 36.33 10.49
C ALA A 12 32.65 35.22 11.14
N THR A 13 31.77 35.57 12.10
CA THR A 13 30.85 34.60 12.71
C THR A 13 29.80 34.09 11.72
N ALA A 14 29.32 34.95 10.81
CA ALA A 14 28.37 34.54 9.77
C ALA A 14 29.01 33.59 8.72
N VAL A 15 30.29 33.80 8.39
CA VAL A 15 31.03 32.91 7.48
C VAL A 15 31.39 31.58 8.16
N ALA A 16 31.66 31.57 9.47
CA ALA A 16 31.89 30.35 10.24
C ALA A 16 30.60 29.52 10.47
N ALA A 17 29.45 30.17 10.62
CA ALA A 17 28.16 29.49 10.74
C ALA A 17 27.70 28.86 9.42
N SER A 18 28.03 29.48 8.28
CA SER A 18 27.70 28.96 6.95
C SER A 18 28.60 27.81 6.51
N SER A 19 29.86 27.76 6.98
CA SER A 19 30.76 26.62 6.71
C SER A 19 30.48 25.38 7.57
N GLN A 20 29.90 25.53 8.77
CA GLN A 20 29.44 24.37 9.55
C GLN A 20 28.15 23.72 9.01
N GLN A 21 27.32 24.46 8.26
CA GLN A 21 26.14 23.89 7.62
C GLN A 21 26.45 23.13 6.32
N GLN A 22 27.70 23.22 5.82
CA GLN A 22 28.16 22.57 4.59
C GLN A 22 28.98 21.28 4.82
N GLN A 23 29.19 20.85 6.07
CA GLN A 23 29.99 19.67 6.44
C GLN A 23 29.22 18.57 7.18
N SER A 24 27.98 18.27 6.78
CA SER A 24 27.31 17.00 7.09
C SER A 24 27.16 16.12 5.84
N GLY A 25 28.26 15.99 5.08
CA GLY A 25 28.41 15.03 3.98
C GLY A 25 28.69 13.61 4.47
N ALA A 26 27.93 13.11 5.46
CA ALA A 26 28.06 11.74 5.96
C ALA A 26 26.95 10.87 5.34
N GLY A 27 27.33 10.08 4.31
CA GLY A 27 26.57 8.96 3.77
C GLY A 27 25.15 9.28 3.30
N ARG A 28 24.98 9.82 2.09
CA ARG A 28 23.67 9.78 1.41
C ARG A 28 23.31 8.32 1.17
N GLY A 29 22.55 7.71 2.08
CA GLY A 29 21.83 6.48 1.78
C GLY A 29 21.02 6.68 0.50
N LEU A 30 20.89 5.61 -0.30
CA LEU A 30 20.19 5.65 -1.59
C LEU A 30 18.71 6.07 -1.46
N LEU A 31 18.12 5.98 -0.27
CA LEU A 31 16.72 6.26 0.00
C LEU A 31 16.55 7.30 1.14
N PRO A 32 15.50 8.13 1.09
CA PRO A 32 15.17 9.00 2.22
C PRO A 32 14.90 8.20 3.50
N PRO A 33 15.22 8.75 4.69
CA PRO A 33 15.22 8.01 5.96
C PRO A 33 13.91 7.25 6.29
N ALA A 34 12.76 7.80 5.92
CA ALA A 34 11.46 7.18 6.18
C ALA A 34 11.16 5.93 5.31
N TRP A 35 11.82 5.75 4.15
CA TRP A 35 11.44 4.73 3.17
C TRP A 35 11.61 3.29 3.68
N PRO A 36 12.74 2.89 4.29
CA PRO A 36 12.89 1.53 4.81
C PRO A 36 11.87 1.20 5.91
N ARG A 37 11.56 2.16 6.79
CA ARG A 37 10.56 2.00 7.84
C ARG A 37 9.16 1.81 7.27
N VAL A 38 8.76 2.64 6.30
CA VAL A 38 7.46 2.52 5.63
C VAL A 38 7.35 1.17 4.93
N ALA A 39 8.38 0.79 4.15
CA ALA A 39 8.42 -0.48 3.44
C ALA A 39 8.32 -1.69 4.40
N LEU A 40 9.07 -1.68 5.50
CA LEU A 40 9.01 -2.77 6.49
C LEU A 40 7.63 -2.88 7.13
N ARG A 41 7.01 -1.77 7.52
CA ARG A 41 5.66 -1.81 8.13
C ARG A 41 4.60 -2.27 7.15
N LEU A 42 4.69 -1.83 5.89
CA LEU A 42 3.84 -2.33 4.82
C LEU A 42 4.07 -3.83 4.58
N ALA A 43 5.32 -4.29 4.57
CA ALA A 43 5.65 -5.71 4.43
C ALA A 43 5.05 -6.55 5.55
N LEU A 44 5.23 -6.13 6.81
CA LEU A 44 4.65 -6.83 7.96
C LEU A 44 3.11 -6.85 7.90
N CYS A 45 2.50 -5.76 7.45
CA CYS A 45 1.06 -5.69 7.30
C CYS A 45 0.55 -6.56 6.14
N GLY A 46 1.27 -6.59 5.01
CA GLY A 46 0.97 -7.49 3.90
C GLY A 46 1.09 -8.97 4.30
N ALA A 47 2.13 -9.33 5.04
CA ALA A 47 2.33 -10.70 5.55
C ALA A 47 1.26 -11.16 6.55
N THR A 48 0.58 -10.23 7.20
CA THR A 48 -0.37 -10.53 8.28
C THR A 48 -1.80 -10.20 7.85
N VAL A 49 -2.17 -8.93 7.86
CA VAL A 49 -3.51 -8.45 7.48
C VAL A 49 -3.79 -8.75 6.02
N GLY A 50 -2.81 -8.61 5.12
CA GLY A 50 -2.97 -9.01 3.73
C GLY A 50 -3.33 -10.49 3.59
N THR A 51 -2.63 -11.37 4.31
CA THR A 51 -2.94 -12.82 4.32
C THR A 51 -4.31 -13.13 4.93
N LEU A 52 -4.75 -12.36 5.93
CA LEU A 52 -6.12 -12.49 6.47
C LEU A 52 -7.18 -12.09 5.42
N LEU A 53 -6.94 -11.01 4.67
CA LEU A 53 -7.84 -10.55 3.61
C LEU A 53 -7.89 -11.53 2.43
N ASP A 54 -6.77 -12.14 2.09
CA ASP A 54 -6.68 -13.21 1.09
C ASP A 54 -7.58 -14.41 1.45
N GLY A 55 -7.64 -14.76 2.74
CA GLY A 55 -8.49 -15.82 3.26
C GLY A 55 -9.98 -15.69 2.96
N ILE A 56 -10.48 -14.48 2.68
CA ILE A 56 -11.87 -14.23 2.27
C ILE A 56 -12.21 -15.04 1.00
N HIS A 57 -11.26 -15.13 0.07
CA HIS A 57 -11.44 -15.86 -1.19
C HIS A 57 -11.30 -17.38 -1.01
N SER A 58 -10.38 -17.84 -0.16
CA SER A 58 -10.24 -19.26 0.16
C SER A 58 -11.46 -19.82 0.88
N ALA A 59 -12.13 -19.01 1.72
CA ALA A 59 -13.31 -19.44 2.47
C ALA A 59 -14.49 -19.88 1.58
N VAL A 60 -14.54 -19.39 0.34
CA VAL A 60 -15.54 -19.79 -0.66
C VAL A 60 -14.95 -20.63 -1.79
N ALA A 61 -13.73 -21.16 -1.58
CA ALA A 61 -12.95 -21.88 -2.57
C ALA A 61 -12.89 -21.14 -3.92
N LEU A 62 -12.78 -19.81 -3.89
CA LEU A 62 -12.47 -19.05 -5.11
C LEU A 62 -11.09 -19.46 -5.60
N GLN A 63 -10.10 -19.34 -4.72
CA GLN A 63 -8.73 -19.81 -4.89
C GLN A 63 -8.49 -21.00 -3.96
N VAL A 64 -7.80 -22.02 -4.46
CA VAL A 64 -7.45 -23.23 -3.70
C VAL A 64 -5.95 -23.46 -3.81
N TYR A 65 -5.28 -23.56 -2.66
CA TYR A 65 -3.84 -23.67 -2.57
C TYR A 65 -3.35 -25.11 -2.76
N ASP A 66 -2.46 -25.29 -3.74
CA ASP A 66 -1.90 -26.60 -4.11
C ASP A 66 -0.47 -26.78 -3.56
N LEU A 67 0.31 -25.70 -3.56
CA LEU A 67 1.70 -25.72 -3.08
C LEU A 67 1.82 -25.12 -1.69
N GLY A 68 2.35 -25.92 -0.75
CA GLY A 68 2.52 -25.54 0.65
C GLY A 68 1.24 -25.05 1.35
N PRO A 69 0.09 -25.73 1.18
CA PRO A 69 -1.16 -25.31 1.80
C PRO A 69 -1.04 -25.35 3.33
N LEU A 70 -1.65 -24.36 3.96
CA LEU A 70 -1.76 -24.22 5.40
C LEU A 70 -3.20 -23.96 5.77
N ARG A 71 -3.63 -24.60 6.85
CA ARG A 71 -4.87 -24.25 7.54
C ARG A 71 -4.52 -23.74 8.92
N LEU A 72 -4.84 -22.48 9.18
CA LEU A 72 -4.59 -21.82 10.46
C LEU A 72 -5.92 -21.60 11.17
N GLU A 73 -6.05 -22.07 12.41
CA GLU A 73 -7.21 -21.79 13.24
C GLU A 73 -7.08 -20.39 13.84
N THR A 74 -7.99 -19.48 13.49
CA THR A 74 -8.02 -18.11 14.01
C THR A 74 -9.28 -17.88 14.84
N PRO A 75 -9.34 -16.84 15.69
CA PRO A 75 -10.57 -16.47 16.39
C PRO A 75 -11.75 -16.13 15.47
N LEU A 76 -11.49 -15.87 14.18
CA LEU A 76 -12.50 -15.53 13.17
C LEU A 76 -12.94 -16.74 12.32
N GLY A 77 -12.34 -17.92 12.56
CA GLY A 77 -12.54 -19.13 11.79
C GLY A 77 -11.24 -19.66 11.18
N ALA A 78 -11.35 -20.77 10.46
CA ALA A 78 -10.22 -21.37 9.76
C ALA A 78 -9.79 -20.49 8.57
N LEU A 79 -8.49 -20.25 8.48
CA LEU A 79 -7.83 -19.56 7.38
C LEU A 79 -7.09 -20.59 6.53
N ASP A 80 -7.60 -20.87 5.33
CA ASP A 80 -6.92 -21.68 4.33
C ASP A 80 -6.03 -20.75 3.47
N THR A 81 -4.71 -20.96 3.52
CA THR A 81 -3.69 -20.16 2.83
C THR A 81 -2.52 -21.03 2.35
N SER A 82 -1.42 -20.43 1.88
CA SER A 82 -0.17 -21.13 1.54
C SER A 82 1.02 -20.48 2.25
N LEU A 83 2.07 -21.26 2.54
CA LEU A 83 3.37 -20.77 3.01
C LEU A 83 3.96 -19.67 2.10
N LEU A 84 3.55 -19.62 0.83
CA LEU A 84 4.01 -18.64 -0.14
C LEU A 84 3.28 -17.30 -0.04
N VAL A 85 2.05 -17.27 0.49
CA VAL A 85 1.20 -16.08 0.47
C VAL A 85 1.75 -14.96 1.36
N PRO A 86 2.12 -15.18 2.64
CA PRO A 86 2.69 -14.11 3.47
C PRO A 86 3.92 -13.42 2.87
N PRO A 87 4.97 -14.11 2.38
CA PRO A 87 6.13 -13.42 1.80
C PRO A 87 5.80 -12.72 0.47
N LEU A 88 4.87 -13.25 -0.34
CA LEU A 88 4.41 -12.59 -1.57
C LEU A 88 3.68 -11.28 -1.26
N LEU A 89 2.73 -11.30 -0.33
CA LEU A 89 1.98 -10.11 0.08
C LEU A 89 2.87 -9.10 0.82
N ALA A 90 3.83 -9.56 1.62
CA ALA A 90 4.84 -8.69 2.22
C ALA A 90 5.61 -7.91 1.16
N THR A 91 6.09 -8.62 0.14
CA THR A 91 6.86 -8.04 -0.96
C THR A 91 5.99 -7.05 -1.75
N TRP A 92 4.77 -7.46 -2.10
CA TRP A 92 3.87 -6.64 -2.90
C TRP A 92 3.45 -5.35 -2.18
N TYR A 93 3.07 -5.42 -0.89
CA TYR A 93 2.74 -4.25 -0.08
C TYR A 93 3.93 -3.27 0.01
N ALA A 94 5.13 -3.79 0.24
CA ALA A 94 6.34 -2.96 0.31
C ALA A 94 6.63 -2.28 -1.04
N VAL A 95 6.61 -3.04 -2.15
CA VAL A 95 6.85 -2.51 -3.50
C VAL A 95 5.82 -1.44 -3.86
N MET A 96 4.53 -1.70 -3.65
CA MET A 96 3.49 -0.73 -3.93
C MET A 96 3.64 0.54 -3.09
N GLY A 97 3.98 0.41 -1.82
CA GLY A 97 4.28 1.56 -0.97
C GLY A 97 5.43 2.41 -1.48
N LEU A 98 6.54 1.78 -1.86
CA LEU A 98 7.70 2.47 -2.43
C LEU A 98 7.36 3.17 -3.76
N LEU A 99 6.56 2.52 -4.62
CA LEU A 99 6.06 3.13 -5.85
C LEU A 99 5.17 4.35 -5.56
N PHE A 100 4.31 4.28 -4.55
CA PHE A 100 3.51 5.42 -4.10
C PHE A 100 4.37 6.57 -3.59
N MET A 101 5.37 6.28 -2.75
CA MET A 101 6.29 7.31 -2.24
C MET A 101 7.05 8.00 -3.38
N ALA A 102 7.51 7.23 -4.37
CA ALA A 102 8.17 7.76 -5.56
C ALA A 102 7.23 8.63 -6.41
N ALA A 103 6.01 8.14 -6.67
CA ALA A 103 5.03 8.83 -7.49
C ALA A 103 4.49 10.11 -6.82
N ASP A 104 4.22 10.07 -5.52
CA ASP A 104 3.81 11.25 -4.74
C ASP A 104 4.94 12.28 -4.68
N SER A 105 6.20 11.85 -4.54
CA SER A 105 7.36 12.77 -4.58
C SER A 105 7.46 13.48 -5.92
N TRP A 106 7.28 12.75 -7.03
CA TRP A 106 7.26 13.33 -8.37
C TRP A 106 6.09 14.30 -8.60
N ALA A 107 4.89 13.92 -8.17
CA ALA A 107 3.69 14.73 -8.31
C ALA A 107 3.75 16.00 -7.43
N ALA A 108 4.31 15.92 -6.22
CA ALA A 108 4.51 17.05 -5.34
C ALA A 108 5.47 18.09 -5.96
N ASN A 109 6.56 17.64 -6.58
CA ASN A 109 7.49 18.52 -7.31
C ASN A 109 6.83 19.23 -8.50
N SER A 110 5.74 18.67 -9.02
CA SER A 110 4.96 19.23 -10.13
C SER A 110 3.82 20.16 -9.66
N GLY A 111 3.65 20.36 -8.35
CA GLY A 111 2.60 21.21 -7.78
C GLY A 111 1.19 20.61 -7.86
N ASP A 112 1.05 19.28 -7.95
CA ASP A 112 -0.27 18.63 -8.09
C ASP A 112 -1.13 18.81 -6.82
N ALA A 113 -2.23 19.56 -6.98
CA ALA A 113 -3.12 19.91 -5.88
C ALA A 113 -3.84 18.70 -5.26
N ALA A 114 -4.17 17.68 -6.07
CA ALA A 114 -4.85 16.47 -5.60
C ALA A 114 -3.93 15.66 -4.68
N THR A 115 -2.65 15.53 -5.04
CA THR A 115 -1.62 14.87 -4.24
C THR A 115 -1.42 15.59 -2.90
N ALA A 116 -1.32 16.93 -2.93
CA ALA A 116 -1.22 17.72 -1.69
C ALA A 116 -2.47 17.56 -0.80
N ALA A 117 -3.66 17.49 -1.39
CA ALA A 117 -4.90 17.24 -0.66
C ALA A 117 -4.96 15.83 -0.05
N ALA A 118 -4.52 14.81 -0.80
CA ALA A 118 -4.47 13.43 -0.33
C ALA A 118 -3.49 13.27 0.83
N ALA A 119 -2.32 13.92 0.78
CA ALA A 119 -1.36 13.95 1.87
C ALA A 119 -1.95 14.61 3.13
N ARG A 120 -2.63 15.76 3.00
CA ARG A 120 -3.33 16.40 4.12
C ARG A 120 -4.44 15.53 4.70
N ALA A 121 -5.21 14.84 3.86
CA ALA A 121 -6.27 13.95 4.31
C ALA A 121 -5.71 12.73 5.06
N ALA A 122 -4.56 12.20 4.65
CA ALA A 122 -3.85 11.16 5.38
C ALA A 122 -3.35 11.68 6.75
N ALA A 123 -2.92 12.94 6.81
CA ALA A 123 -2.48 13.57 8.07
C ALA A 123 -3.62 13.75 9.06
N SER A 124 -4.71 14.36 8.62
CA SER A 124 -5.84 14.67 9.49
C SER A 124 -6.66 13.42 9.84
N GLY A 125 -6.78 12.47 8.92
CA GLY A 125 -7.52 11.23 9.15
C GLY A 125 -6.75 10.17 9.91
N GLY A 126 -5.41 10.20 9.86
CA GLY A 126 -4.52 9.29 10.59
C GLY A 126 -4.90 7.81 10.45
N ALA A 127 -4.83 7.08 11.56
CA ALA A 127 -5.17 5.67 11.64
C ALA A 127 -6.65 5.37 11.26
N ALA A 128 -7.57 6.29 11.54
CA ALA A 128 -8.99 6.11 11.20
C ALA A 128 -9.20 6.04 9.68
N ARG A 129 -8.45 6.83 8.90
CA ARG A 129 -8.48 6.76 7.43
C ARG A 129 -7.95 5.43 6.91
N VAL A 130 -6.88 4.91 7.53
CA VAL A 130 -6.31 3.60 7.18
C VAL A 130 -7.30 2.48 7.51
N ALA A 131 -7.94 2.53 8.69
CA ALA A 131 -8.97 1.59 9.08
C ALA A 131 -10.18 1.61 8.12
N ALA A 132 -10.63 2.80 7.71
CA ALA A 132 -11.68 2.93 6.69
C ALA A 132 -11.25 2.33 5.33
N GLY A 133 -9.97 2.47 4.96
CA GLY A 133 -9.40 1.82 3.79
C GLY A 133 -9.45 0.29 3.87
N TYR A 134 -9.10 -0.28 5.03
CA TYR A 134 -9.19 -1.72 5.25
C TYR A 134 -10.63 -2.21 5.22
N ALA A 135 -11.56 -1.46 5.82
CA ALA A 135 -12.98 -1.80 5.80
C ALA A 135 -13.55 -1.78 4.38
N LEU A 136 -13.21 -0.77 3.57
CA LEU A 136 -13.65 -0.70 2.17
C LEU A 136 -13.07 -1.83 1.33
N LEU A 137 -11.78 -2.16 1.52
CA LEU A 137 -11.16 -3.27 0.83
C LEU A 137 -11.78 -4.61 1.24
N ALA A 138 -11.92 -4.87 2.54
CA ALA A 138 -12.56 -6.08 3.05
C ALA A 138 -13.98 -6.20 2.49
N ALA A 139 -14.77 -5.13 2.49
CA ALA A 139 -16.10 -5.12 1.88
C ALA A 139 -16.09 -5.43 0.37
N ASN A 140 -15.08 -4.94 -0.37
CA ASN A 140 -14.90 -5.26 -1.78
C ASN A 140 -14.59 -6.75 -2.01
N LEU A 141 -13.69 -7.32 -1.20
CA LEU A 141 -13.34 -8.74 -1.27
C LEU A 141 -14.50 -9.64 -0.84
N GLU A 142 -15.20 -9.29 0.24
CA GLU A 142 -16.40 -10.00 0.71
C GLU A 142 -17.51 -9.96 -0.34
N LEU A 143 -17.75 -8.80 -0.97
CA LEU A 143 -18.71 -8.70 -2.06
C LEU A 143 -18.38 -9.68 -3.20
N SER A 144 -17.10 -9.78 -3.58
CA SER A 144 -16.67 -10.74 -4.60
C SER A 144 -16.89 -12.19 -4.17
N ALA A 145 -16.58 -12.55 -2.92
CA ALA A 145 -16.75 -13.89 -2.37
C ALA A 145 -18.22 -14.29 -2.25
N VAL A 146 -19.08 -13.38 -1.78
CA VAL A 146 -20.53 -13.59 -1.66
C VAL A 146 -21.17 -13.75 -3.03
N LEU A 147 -20.84 -12.89 -4.01
CA LEU A 147 -21.39 -13.02 -5.35
C LEU A 147 -20.89 -14.29 -6.04
N TYR A 148 -19.61 -14.62 -5.89
CA TYR A 148 -19.03 -15.85 -6.40
C TYR A 148 -19.72 -17.08 -5.80
N SER A 149 -19.80 -17.20 -4.48
CA SER A 149 -20.43 -18.36 -3.81
C SER A 149 -21.90 -18.56 -4.18
N ARG A 150 -22.61 -17.49 -4.53
CA ARG A 150 -24.00 -17.53 -5.04
C ARG A 150 -24.12 -17.83 -6.53
N GLY A 151 -23.01 -18.00 -7.24
CA GLY A 151 -23.00 -18.28 -8.68
C GLY A 151 -23.43 -17.09 -9.54
N ALA A 152 -23.22 -15.85 -9.09
CA ALA A 152 -23.47 -14.67 -9.90
C ALA A 152 -22.60 -14.68 -11.18
N GLY A 153 -23.09 -14.04 -12.25
CA GLY A 153 -22.33 -13.95 -13.49
C GLY A 153 -21.06 -13.12 -13.33
N TYR A 154 -19.94 -13.58 -13.91
CA TYR A 154 -18.62 -12.95 -13.75
C TYR A 154 -18.61 -11.48 -14.18
N GLY A 155 -19.34 -11.13 -15.25
CA GLY A 155 -19.51 -9.74 -15.66
C GLY A 155 -20.26 -8.87 -14.62
N GLN A 156 -21.22 -9.43 -13.88
CA GLN A 156 -21.91 -8.72 -12.80
C GLN A 156 -20.97 -8.48 -11.62
N ILE A 157 -20.15 -9.49 -11.27
CA ILE A 157 -19.13 -9.37 -10.21
C ILE A 157 -18.13 -8.29 -10.62
N LEU A 158 -17.60 -8.34 -11.84
CA LEU A 158 -16.64 -7.37 -12.36
C LEU A 158 -17.18 -5.94 -12.29
N VAL A 159 -18.41 -5.70 -12.74
CA VAL A 159 -19.03 -4.36 -12.67
C VAL A 159 -19.21 -3.90 -11.22
N ALA A 160 -19.69 -4.77 -10.34
CA ALA A 160 -19.88 -4.44 -8.93
C ALA A 160 -18.55 -4.04 -8.27
N LEU A 161 -17.48 -4.81 -8.52
CA LEU A 161 -16.14 -4.54 -7.99
C LEU A 161 -15.49 -3.30 -8.59
N ALA A 162 -15.72 -3.03 -9.88
CA ALA A 162 -15.24 -1.81 -10.52
C ALA A 162 -15.89 -0.56 -9.89
N VAL A 163 -17.18 -0.62 -9.55
CA VAL A 163 -17.89 0.47 -8.87
C VAL A 163 -17.35 0.70 -7.47
N THR A 164 -17.17 -0.36 -6.67
CA THR A 164 -16.64 -0.24 -5.30
C THR A 164 -15.18 0.20 -5.29
N TRP A 165 -14.36 -0.25 -6.25
CA TRP A 165 -13.00 0.26 -6.44
C TRP A 165 -13.03 1.76 -6.79
N ALA A 166 -13.81 2.20 -7.77
CA ALA A 166 -13.91 3.61 -8.15
C ALA A 166 -14.38 4.49 -6.98
N ALA A 167 -15.36 4.02 -6.21
CA ALA A 167 -15.84 4.70 -5.00
C ALA A 167 -14.75 4.79 -3.93
N SER A 168 -13.98 3.72 -3.72
CA SER A 168 -12.87 3.69 -2.76
C SER A 168 -11.75 4.65 -3.16
N TRP A 169 -11.38 4.69 -4.45
CA TRP A 169 -10.43 5.66 -4.98
C TRP A 169 -10.93 7.09 -4.80
N TRP A 170 -12.22 7.34 -5.08
CA TRP A 170 -12.82 8.65 -4.90
C TRP A 170 -12.85 9.11 -3.44
N LEU A 171 -13.07 8.21 -2.49
CA LEU A 171 -13.12 8.55 -1.07
C LEU A 171 -11.73 8.69 -0.43
N LEU A 172 -10.77 7.85 -0.85
CA LEU A 172 -9.50 7.68 -0.14
C LEU A 172 -8.29 8.34 -0.83
N ASP A 173 -8.31 8.55 -2.14
CA ASP A 173 -7.09 8.89 -2.88
C ASP A 173 -7.27 10.08 -3.82
N ARG A 174 -8.11 9.93 -4.86
CA ARG A 174 -8.38 10.96 -5.90
C ARG A 174 -7.16 11.44 -6.69
N THR A 175 -5.99 10.82 -6.52
CA THR A 175 -4.77 11.19 -7.26
C THR A 175 -4.66 10.46 -8.60
N LYS A 176 -4.02 11.10 -9.58
CA LYS A 176 -3.82 10.52 -10.93
C LYS A 176 -2.86 9.35 -10.89
N GLN A 177 -1.75 9.49 -10.16
CA GLN A 177 -0.78 8.43 -9.96
C GLN A 177 -1.38 7.25 -9.19
N GLY A 178 -2.27 7.50 -8.24
CA GLY A 178 -3.00 6.43 -7.56
C GLY A 178 -3.91 5.65 -8.50
N ALA A 179 -4.63 6.32 -9.40
CA ALA A 179 -5.39 5.65 -10.44
C ALA A 179 -4.49 4.86 -11.40
N ALA A 180 -3.36 5.43 -11.82
CA ALA A 180 -2.40 4.77 -12.71
C ALA A 180 -1.78 3.51 -12.05
N LEU A 181 -1.37 3.60 -10.78
CA LEU A 181 -0.86 2.48 -10.01
C LEU A 181 -1.94 1.42 -9.78
N ALA A 182 -3.21 1.82 -9.65
CA ALA A 182 -4.32 0.89 -9.52
C ALA A 182 -4.55 0.10 -10.80
N VAL A 183 -4.47 0.73 -11.98
CA VAL A 183 -4.51 0.03 -13.27
C VAL A 183 -3.29 -0.88 -13.45
N LEU A 184 -2.09 -0.38 -13.12
CA LEU A 184 -0.87 -1.19 -13.16
C LEU A 184 -1.01 -2.43 -12.28
N CYS A 185 -1.57 -2.30 -11.08
CA CYS A 185 -1.78 -3.41 -10.17
C CYS A 185 -2.84 -4.39 -10.67
N ALA A 186 -3.96 -3.87 -11.19
CA ALA A 186 -5.03 -4.68 -11.77
C ALA A 186 -4.58 -5.51 -12.98
N MET A 187 -3.44 -5.18 -13.60
CA MET A 187 -2.84 -5.98 -14.68
C MET A 187 -1.65 -6.80 -14.19
N GLY A 188 -0.72 -6.17 -13.47
CA GLY A 188 0.55 -6.75 -13.08
C GLY A 188 0.41 -7.87 -12.05
N ALA A 189 -0.49 -7.72 -11.07
CA ALA A 189 -0.69 -8.77 -10.07
C ALA A 189 -1.36 -10.02 -10.68
N PRO A 190 -2.44 -9.93 -11.48
CA PRO A 190 -2.94 -11.07 -12.24
C PRO A 190 -1.93 -11.73 -13.17
N ALA A 191 -1.05 -10.95 -13.82
CA ALA A 191 -0.01 -11.50 -14.67
C ALA A 191 1.04 -12.29 -13.86
N ALA A 192 1.46 -11.76 -12.70
CA ALA A 192 2.37 -12.46 -11.80
C ALA A 192 1.72 -13.72 -11.22
N GLU A 193 0.44 -13.64 -10.86
CA GLU A 193 -0.34 -14.78 -10.38
C GLU A 193 -0.45 -15.87 -11.45
N LEU A 194 -0.79 -15.53 -12.69
CA LEU A 194 -0.81 -16.48 -13.80
C LEU A 194 0.53 -17.18 -14.00
N LEU A 195 1.64 -16.46 -13.87
CA LEU A 195 2.98 -17.05 -13.93
C LEU A 195 3.21 -18.03 -12.77
N LEU A 196 2.84 -17.67 -11.54
CA LEU A 196 2.98 -18.53 -10.37
C LEU A 196 2.17 -19.82 -10.51
N MET A 197 0.91 -19.70 -10.94
CA MET A 197 0.02 -20.83 -11.16
C MET A 197 0.54 -21.73 -12.28
N SER A 198 0.89 -21.17 -13.44
CA SER A 198 1.27 -21.96 -14.62
C SER A 198 2.66 -22.57 -14.55
N ALA A 199 3.64 -21.89 -13.96
CA ALA A 199 5.02 -22.35 -13.93
C ALA A 199 5.34 -23.18 -12.67
N PHE A 200 4.66 -22.92 -11.55
CA PHE A 200 5.00 -23.54 -10.25
C PHE A 200 3.83 -24.29 -9.60
N GLY A 201 2.62 -24.27 -10.19
CA GLY A 201 1.46 -24.99 -9.65
C GLY A 201 1.11 -24.54 -8.24
N THR A 202 1.16 -23.22 -7.98
CA THR A 202 1.03 -22.70 -6.61
C THR A 202 -0.40 -22.83 -6.06
N TRP A 203 -1.40 -22.57 -6.91
CA TRP A 203 -2.83 -22.65 -6.62
C TRP A 203 -3.63 -22.68 -7.92
N HIS A 204 -4.94 -22.90 -7.80
CA HIS A 204 -5.88 -22.79 -8.91
C HIS A 204 -7.18 -22.08 -8.50
N TYR A 205 -7.89 -21.56 -9.50
CA TYR A 205 -9.27 -21.09 -9.34
C TYR A 205 -10.24 -22.26 -9.55
N SER A 206 -11.23 -22.43 -8.65
CA SER A 206 -12.17 -23.55 -8.77
C SER A 206 -13.13 -23.43 -9.96
N ARG A 207 -13.43 -22.20 -10.39
CA ARG A 207 -14.29 -21.91 -11.54
C ARG A 207 -13.70 -20.77 -12.37
N PRO A 208 -12.72 -21.05 -13.23
CA PRO A 208 -12.15 -20.04 -14.10
C PRO A 208 -13.05 -19.77 -15.31
N ASP A 209 -13.12 -18.51 -15.76
CA ASP A 209 -13.87 -18.07 -16.96
C ASP A 209 -12.95 -17.51 -18.06
N VAL A 210 -11.67 -17.28 -17.74
CA VAL A 210 -10.65 -16.81 -18.68
C VAL A 210 -9.69 -17.96 -18.98
N LEU A 211 -9.71 -18.42 -20.24
CA LEU A 211 -8.82 -19.46 -20.78
C LEU A 211 -8.78 -20.76 -19.97
N GLY A 212 -9.82 -21.03 -19.15
CA GLY A 212 -9.90 -22.20 -18.29
C GLY A 212 -8.91 -22.20 -17.11
N SER A 213 -8.24 -21.08 -16.81
CA SER A 213 -7.25 -21.01 -15.74
C SER A 213 -7.39 -19.80 -14.81
N PHE A 214 -8.11 -18.76 -15.22
CA PHE A 214 -8.17 -17.50 -14.47
C PHE A 214 -9.60 -16.95 -14.33
N VAL A 215 -9.79 -16.04 -13.38
CA VAL A 215 -11.07 -15.41 -13.07
C VAL A 215 -11.06 -13.94 -13.47
N SER A 216 -11.98 -13.54 -14.36
CA SER A 216 -11.99 -12.22 -15.02
C SER A 216 -12.16 -11.03 -14.08
N PHE A 217 -12.76 -11.20 -12.90
CA PHE A 217 -13.00 -10.11 -11.94
C PHE A 217 -11.86 -9.91 -10.93
N VAL A 218 -10.90 -10.83 -10.84
CA VAL A 218 -9.72 -10.73 -9.95
C VAL A 218 -8.89 -9.45 -10.16
N PRO A 219 -8.69 -8.94 -11.40
CA PRO A 219 -8.11 -7.62 -11.63
C PRO A 219 -8.74 -6.50 -10.79
N CYS A 220 -10.06 -6.51 -10.61
CA CYS A 220 -10.76 -5.51 -9.79
C CYS A 220 -10.52 -5.71 -8.30
N CYS A 221 -10.27 -6.94 -7.84
CA CYS A 221 -9.84 -7.20 -6.47
C CYS A 221 -8.50 -6.51 -6.20
N TYR A 222 -7.50 -6.71 -7.06
CA TYR A 222 -6.18 -6.07 -6.95
C TYR A 222 -6.24 -4.55 -7.08
N GLY A 223 -7.02 -4.02 -8.03
CA GLY A 223 -7.26 -2.59 -8.15
C GLY A 223 -7.88 -1.99 -6.87
N GLY A 224 -8.80 -2.72 -6.23
CA GLY A 224 -9.47 -2.34 -4.99
C GLY A 224 -8.53 -2.17 -3.79
N TYR A 225 -7.36 -2.82 -3.76
CA TYR A 225 -6.36 -2.62 -2.70
C TYR A 225 -5.69 -1.25 -2.75
N VAL A 226 -5.54 -0.68 -3.95
CA VAL A 226 -4.65 0.45 -4.18
C VAL A 226 -5.06 1.73 -3.42
N PRO A 227 -6.35 2.09 -3.31
CA PRO A 227 -6.78 3.22 -2.48
C PRO A 227 -6.40 3.07 -0.98
N LEU A 228 -6.48 1.85 -0.44
CA LEU A 228 -5.99 1.56 0.91
C LEU A 228 -4.48 1.75 1.00
N LEU A 229 -3.71 1.16 0.08
CA LEU A 229 -2.25 1.24 0.09
C LEU A 229 -1.76 2.69 -0.03
N ALA A 230 -2.45 3.51 -0.83
CA ALA A 230 -2.20 4.94 -0.94
C ALA A 230 -2.39 5.65 0.42
N ALA A 231 -3.52 5.42 1.07
CA ALA A 231 -3.83 6.01 2.37
C ALA A 231 -2.84 5.55 3.46
N PHE A 232 -2.52 4.27 3.48
CA PHE A 232 -1.63 3.69 4.49
C PHE A 232 -0.18 4.15 4.32
N THR A 233 0.32 4.17 3.08
CA THR A 233 1.66 4.67 2.77
C THR A 233 1.83 6.12 3.20
N ARG A 234 0.85 6.98 2.85
CA ARG A 234 0.88 8.40 3.22
C ARG A 234 0.78 8.62 4.72
N TYR A 235 0.01 7.80 5.42
CA TYR A 235 -0.06 7.84 6.89
C TYR A 235 1.30 7.49 7.52
N LEU A 236 1.92 6.38 7.11
CA LEU A 236 3.20 5.95 7.66
C LEU A 236 4.36 6.92 7.36
N ALA A 237 4.32 7.55 6.18
CA ALA A 237 5.33 8.52 5.75
C ALA A 237 5.36 9.80 6.62
N GLN A 238 4.30 10.08 7.38
CA GLN A 238 4.21 11.27 8.24
C GLN A 238 4.68 11.06 9.67
N GLU A 239 4.84 9.81 10.10
CA GLU A 239 5.33 9.56 11.45
C GLU A 239 6.80 9.99 11.59
N PRO A 240 7.15 10.65 12.70
CA PRO A 240 8.52 11.09 12.96
C PRO A 240 9.48 9.91 13.14
N GLU A 241 10.75 10.16 12.85
CA GLU A 241 11.82 9.19 13.11
C GLU A 241 12.14 9.17 14.60
N GLY A 242 11.69 8.11 15.28
CA GLY A 242 11.89 7.90 16.72
C GLY A 242 10.57 8.01 17.48
N GLY A 243 10.18 6.91 18.12
CA GLY A 243 9.06 6.87 19.06
C GLY A 243 9.35 7.67 20.33
N GLY A 244 9.37 9.00 20.21
CA GLY A 244 9.34 9.89 21.35
C GLY A 244 8.00 9.72 22.04
N ALA A 245 8.02 9.12 23.23
CA ALA A 245 6.89 9.16 24.15
C ALA A 245 6.37 10.61 24.25
N PRO A 246 5.04 10.81 24.37
CA PRO A 246 4.50 12.14 24.58
C PRO A 246 5.20 12.77 25.79
N GLN A 247 5.84 13.92 25.59
CA GLN A 247 6.28 14.73 26.72
C GLN A 247 5.02 15.10 27.49
N ALA A 248 4.85 14.47 28.66
CA ALA A 248 3.87 14.91 29.63
C ALA A 248 4.25 16.34 30.02
N GLY A 249 3.49 17.31 29.51
CA GLY A 249 3.61 18.70 29.91
C GLY A 249 3.31 18.82 31.39
N GLY A 250 4.30 19.30 32.14
CA GLY A 250 4.13 19.83 33.49
C GLY A 250 3.63 21.27 33.47
#